data_AF-A0A178WFM8-F1
#
_entry.id   AF-A0A178WFM8-F1
#
_cell.length_a   1.000
_cell.length_b   1.000
_cell.length_c   1.000
_cell.angle_alpha   90.00
_cell.angle_beta   90.00
_cell.angle_gamma   90.00
#
_symmetry.space_group_name_H-M   'P 1'
#
loop_
_entity.id
_entity.type
_entity.pdbx_description
1 polymer ?
#
loop_
_entity_poly.entity_id
_entity_poly.type
_entity_poly.pdbx_seq_one_letter_code
_entity_poly.pdbx_strand_id
1 'polypeptide(L)'
;MSLKALDYESLNENVKNCQYAVRGELYLRASELQKEGKKIIFTNVGNPHALGQKPLTFPRQVVSLCQAPFLLDDPNVGMIFPADAIARAKHYLSLTSGGLGAYSDSRGLPGVRKEVAEFIERRDGYPSDPELIFLTDGASKGVMQILNCVIRGQKDGILVPVPQYPLYSATISLLGGTLVPYYLEESENWGLDVNNLRQSVAQARSQGITVRAMVIINPGNPTGQCLSEANIREILRFCCDERLVLLGDEVYQQNIYQDERPFISSKKVLMDMGAPISKEVQLISFHTVSKGYWGECGQRGGYFEMTNIPPRTVEEIYKVASIALSPNVSAQIFMGLMVSPPKPGDISYDQFVRESKGILESLRRRARMMTDGFNSCKNVVCNFTEGAMYSFPQIKLPSKAIQAAKQAGKVPDVFYCLKLLEATGISTVPGSGFGQKEGVFHLRTTILPAEEEMPEIMDSFKKFNDEFMSQYADNFGYSRM
;
A
#
# COMPACT_ATOMS: atom_id res chain seq x y z
N MET A 1 41.11 3.05 -18.08
CA MET A 1 40.38 3.87 -17.08
C MET A 1 40.71 3.34 -15.70
N SER A 2 41.00 4.18 -14.71
CA SER A 2 41.23 3.68 -13.34
C SER A 2 39.92 3.08 -12.82
N LEU A 3 39.97 1.84 -12.31
CA LEU A 3 38.85 1.24 -11.56
C LEU A 3 38.43 2.21 -10.45
N LYS A 4 37.15 2.57 -10.41
CA LYS A 4 36.62 3.44 -9.35
C LYS A 4 36.24 2.54 -8.18
N ALA A 5 36.49 3.01 -6.95
CA ALA A 5 36.18 2.24 -5.74
C ALA A 5 34.68 1.94 -5.53
N LEU A 6 33.81 2.73 -6.18
CA LEU A 6 32.38 2.49 -6.27
C LEU A 6 31.92 2.86 -7.69
N ASP A 7 31.57 1.87 -8.47
CA ASP A 7 31.03 1.97 -9.82
C ASP A 7 29.99 0.87 -10.07
N TYR A 8 29.43 0.83 -11.28
CA TYR A 8 28.41 -0.16 -11.61
C TYR A 8 28.95 -1.59 -11.47
N GLU A 9 30.21 -1.86 -11.86
CA GLU A 9 30.77 -3.20 -11.78
C GLU A 9 30.96 -3.67 -10.33
N SER A 10 31.41 -2.79 -9.45
CA SER A 10 31.65 -3.08 -8.02
C SER A 10 30.42 -2.95 -7.12
N LEU A 11 29.28 -2.50 -7.63
CA LEU A 11 28.03 -2.35 -6.87
C LEU A 11 27.49 -3.72 -6.42
N ASN A 12 26.83 -3.76 -5.26
CA ASN A 12 26.14 -4.96 -4.78
C ASN A 12 25.15 -5.49 -5.84
N GLU A 13 25.29 -6.75 -6.24
CA GLU A 13 24.44 -7.40 -7.25
C GLU A 13 22.95 -7.35 -6.91
N ASN A 14 22.58 -7.48 -5.63
CA ASN A 14 21.19 -7.35 -5.20
C ASN A 14 20.63 -5.94 -5.45
N VAL A 15 21.47 -4.90 -5.40
CA VAL A 15 21.08 -3.53 -5.74
C VAL A 15 20.87 -3.40 -7.25
N LYS A 16 21.72 -4.04 -8.08
CA LYS A 16 21.55 -4.06 -9.54
C LYS A 16 20.26 -4.77 -9.96
N ASN A 17 19.93 -5.87 -9.28
CA ASN A 17 18.76 -6.70 -9.56
C ASN A 17 17.46 -6.15 -8.99
N CYS A 18 17.52 -5.21 -8.05
CA CYS A 18 16.35 -4.59 -7.44
C CYS A 18 15.65 -3.65 -8.44
N GLN A 19 14.34 -3.83 -8.63
CA GLN A 19 13.53 -3.00 -9.50
C GLN A 19 12.29 -2.47 -8.77
N TYR A 20 12.00 -1.18 -8.94
CA TYR A 20 10.82 -0.53 -8.35
C TYR A 20 10.09 0.35 -9.38
N ALA A 21 9.12 -0.25 -10.07
CA ALA A 21 8.49 0.34 -11.26
C ALA A 21 7.66 1.61 -11.01
N VAL A 22 7.19 1.85 -9.77
CA VAL A 22 6.32 2.99 -9.42
C VAL A 22 7.00 4.35 -9.69
N ARG A 23 8.33 4.40 -9.68
CA ARG A 23 9.16 5.58 -10.01
C ARG A 23 10.19 5.26 -11.10
N GLY A 24 9.82 4.44 -12.07
CA GLY A 24 10.68 4.03 -13.19
C GLY A 24 10.62 4.98 -14.39
N GLU A 25 10.82 4.42 -15.59
CA GLU A 25 10.92 5.13 -16.87
C GLU A 25 9.77 6.13 -17.11
N LEU A 26 8.51 5.71 -16.90
CA LEU A 26 7.35 6.58 -17.13
C LEU A 26 7.35 7.84 -16.27
N TYR A 27 7.81 7.73 -15.02
CA TYR A 27 7.89 8.88 -14.13
C TYR A 27 8.97 9.87 -14.58
N LEU A 28 10.11 9.36 -15.07
CA LEU A 28 11.18 10.18 -15.63
C LEU A 28 10.70 10.91 -16.88
N ARG A 29 10.04 10.21 -17.81
CA ARG A 29 9.47 10.83 -19.01
C ARG A 29 8.40 11.87 -18.68
N ALA A 30 7.54 11.60 -17.69
CA ALA A 30 6.54 12.54 -17.22
C ALA A 30 7.20 13.81 -16.65
N SER A 31 8.29 13.65 -15.90
CA SER A 31 9.06 14.77 -15.35
C SER A 31 9.73 15.62 -16.43
N GLU A 32 10.20 15.01 -17.52
CA GLU A 32 10.73 15.74 -18.69
C GLU A 32 9.64 16.55 -19.38
N LEU A 33 8.50 15.93 -19.70
CA LEU A 33 7.36 16.61 -20.32
C LEU A 33 6.85 17.77 -19.45
N GLN A 34 6.88 17.61 -18.13
CA GLN A 34 6.54 18.69 -17.20
C GLN A 34 7.52 19.88 -17.31
N LYS A 35 8.83 19.61 -17.43
CA LYS A 35 9.85 20.66 -17.66
C LYS A 35 9.70 21.33 -19.03
N GLU A 36 9.20 20.60 -20.03
CA GLU A 36 8.83 21.12 -21.35
C GLU A 36 7.53 21.96 -21.32
N GLY A 37 6.87 22.09 -20.16
CA GLY A 37 5.67 22.92 -19.97
C GLY A 37 4.35 22.17 -20.17
N LYS A 38 4.36 20.85 -20.39
CA LYS A 38 3.15 20.05 -20.48
C LYS A 38 2.51 19.87 -19.09
N LYS A 39 1.19 20.07 -18.99
CA LYS A 39 0.44 19.71 -17.76
C LYS A 39 0.47 18.19 -17.59
N ILE A 40 0.99 17.73 -16.46
CA ILE A 40 1.07 16.30 -16.11
C ILE A 40 0.16 16.02 -14.93
N ILE A 41 -0.62 14.95 -15.05
CA ILE A 41 -1.48 14.43 -13.98
C ILE A 41 -0.80 13.17 -13.43
N PHE A 42 -0.16 13.30 -12.27
CA PHE A 42 0.58 12.21 -11.64
C PHE A 42 -0.38 11.25 -10.90
N THR A 43 -0.94 10.29 -11.63
CA THR A 43 -1.77 9.20 -11.07
C THR A 43 -0.97 7.92 -10.79
N ASN A 44 0.36 8.03 -10.82
CA ASN A 44 1.27 6.91 -10.64
C ASN A 44 1.53 6.57 -9.16
N VAL A 45 1.23 7.46 -8.21
CA VAL A 45 1.48 7.25 -6.76
C VAL A 45 0.24 7.58 -5.94
N GLY A 46 -0.09 6.72 -4.97
CA GLY A 46 -1.14 7.00 -3.98
C GLY A 46 -0.70 8.07 -2.98
N ASN A 47 -0.73 9.34 -3.37
CA ASN A 47 -0.33 10.49 -2.56
C ASN A 47 -1.48 11.52 -2.46
N PRO A 48 -2.45 11.32 -1.55
CA PRO A 48 -3.72 12.05 -1.58
C PRO A 48 -3.57 13.57 -1.51
N HIS A 49 -2.70 14.08 -0.63
CA HIS A 49 -2.52 15.54 -0.46
C HIS A 49 -1.89 16.20 -1.69
N ALA A 50 -1.06 15.49 -2.47
CA ALA A 50 -0.51 16.02 -3.71
C ALA A 50 -1.56 16.13 -4.83
N LEU A 51 -2.72 15.49 -4.67
CA LEU A 51 -3.85 15.50 -5.60
C LEU A 51 -5.08 16.22 -5.02
N GLY A 52 -4.85 17.11 -4.04
CA GLY A 52 -5.86 18.05 -3.57
C GLY A 52 -6.69 17.59 -2.37
N GLN A 53 -6.47 16.39 -1.81
CA GLN A 53 -7.09 16.04 -0.53
C GLN A 53 -6.62 17.00 0.56
N LYS A 54 -7.57 17.62 1.26
CA LYS A 54 -7.27 18.50 2.40
C LYS A 54 -6.84 17.66 3.61
N PRO A 55 -5.82 18.10 4.38
CA PRO A 55 -5.45 17.42 5.62
C PRO A 55 -6.56 17.56 6.66
N LEU A 56 -6.70 16.56 7.54
CA LEU A 56 -7.60 16.62 8.69
C LEU A 56 -7.14 17.71 9.66
N THR A 57 -8.07 18.51 10.17
CA THR A 57 -7.73 19.69 10.98
C THR A 57 -7.17 19.30 12.35
N PHE A 58 -7.85 18.38 13.05
CA PHE A 58 -7.52 18.02 14.43
C PHE A 58 -6.08 17.46 14.59
N PRO A 59 -5.61 16.50 13.78
CA PRO A 59 -4.24 16.02 13.87
C PRO A 59 -3.19 17.11 13.63
N ARG A 60 -3.46 18.03 12.70
CA ARG A 60 -2.55 19.16 12.41
C ARG A 60 -2.45 20.10 13.61
N GLN A 61 -3.57 20.39 14.25
CA GLN A 61 -3.63 21.23 15.46
C GLN A 61 -2.79 20.61 16.59
N VAL A 62 -3.04 19.33 16.92
CA VAL A 62 -2.33 18.64 17.99
C VAL A 62 -0.83 18.58 17.73
N VAL A 63 -0.42 18.15 16.53
CA VAL A 63 1.00 18.00 16.22
C VAL A 63 1.71 19.35 16.14
N SER A 64 1.04 20.42 15.70
CA SER A 64 1.62 21.77 15.72
C SER A 64 1.93 22.24 17.15
N LEU A 65 0.99 22.01 18.08
CA LEU A 65 1.22 22.31 19.50
C LEU A 65 2.31 21.44 20.12
N CYS A 66 2.46 20.19 19.67
CA CYS A 66 3.55 19.31 20.11
C CYS A 66 4.92 19.77 19.57
N GLN A 67 4.97 20.27 18.34
CA GLN A 67 6.20 20.75 17.69
C GLN A 67 6.63 22.13 18.21
N ALA A 68 5.66 22.98 18.55
CA ALA A 68 5.87 24.31 19.10
C ALA A 68 5.24 24.42 20.50
N PRO A 69 5.77 23.71 21.51
CA PRO A 69 5.14 23.62 22.84
C PRO A 69 5.05 24.96 23.56
N PHE A 70 5.88 25.94 23.22
CA PHE A 70 5.80 27.31 23.75
C PHE A 70 4.45 28.00 23.43
N LEU A 71 3.71 27.53 22.41
CA LEU A 71 2.37 28.02 22.12
C LEU A 71 1.36 27.66 23.22
N LEU A 72 1.63 26.62 24.02
CA LEU A 72 0.74 26.20 25.11
C LEU A 72 0.74 27.19 26.28
N ASP A 73 1.77 28.03 26.37
CA ASP A 73 1.92 29.07 27.39
C ASP A 73 1.34 30.42 26.92
N ASP A 74 0.98 30.56 25.64
CA ASP A 74 0.36 31.77 25.12
C ASP A 74 -1.07 31.93 25.69
N PRO A 75 -1.42 33.07 26.32
CA PRO A 75 -2.74 33.28 26.89
C PRO A 75 -3.87 33.21 25.84
N ASN A 76 -3.56 33.39 24.56
CA ASN A 76 -4.51 33.34 23.45
C ASN A 76 -4.58 31.96 22.77
N VAL A 77 -3.85 30.94 23.25
CA VAL A 77 -3.83 29.61 22.61
C VAL A 77 -5.22 29.02 22.46
N GLY A 78 -6.11 29.22 23.45
CA GLY A 78 -7.50 28.77 23.42
C GLY A 78 -8.40 29.51 22.43
N MET A 79 -7.95 30.64 21.88
CA MET A 79 -8.65 31.33 20.78
C MET A 79 -8.29 30.73 19.41
N ILE A 80 -7.13 30.07 19.29
CA ILE A 80 -6.61 29.51 18.03
C ILE A 80 -6.87 28.01 17.95
N PHE A 81 -6.69 27.28 19.05
CA PHE A 81 -6.81 25.83 19.12
C PHE A 81 -7.96 25.41 20.05
N PRO A 82 -8.76 24.39 19.67
CA PRO A 82 -9.82 23.90 20.53
C PRO A 82 -9.25 23.20 21.76
N ALA A 83 -10.00 23.23 22.87
CA ALA A 83 -9.50 22.79 24.18
C ALA A 83 -9.10 21.30 24.19
N ASP A 84 -9.78 20.45 23.42
CA ASP A 84 -9.46 19.03 23.26
C ASP A 84 -8.16 18.80 22.46
N ALA A 85 -7.85 19.64 21.46
CA ALA A 85 -6.56 19.58 20.77
C ALA A 85 -5.42 20.01 21.71
N ILE A 86 -5.62 21.05 22.52
CA ILE A 86 -4.66 21.49 23.54
C ILE A 86 -4.44 20.37 24.58
N ALA A 87 -5.51 19.78 25.09
CA ALA A 87 -5.43 18.67 26.04
C ALA A 87 -4.71 17.46 25.45
N ARG A 88 -4.99 17.12 24.19
CA ARG A 88 -4.33 16.02 23.49
C ARG A 88 -2.84 16.29 23.25
N ALA A 89 -2.46 17.52 22.93
CA ALA A 89 -1.05 17.90 22.79
C ALA A 89 -0.31 17.80 24.13
N LYS A 90 -0.90 18.31 25.23
CA LYS A 90 -0.35 18.16 26.59
C LYS A 90 -0.19 16.69 26.98
N HIS A 91 -1.17 15.85 26.63
CA HIS A 91 -1.09 14.42 26.85
C HIS A 91 0.14 13.80 26.15
N TYR A 92 0.32 14.00 24.84
CA TYR A 92 1.47 13.44 24.14
C TYR A 92 2.81 13.99 24.63
N LEU A 93 2.90 15.29 24.94
CA LEU A 93 4.11 15.88 25.51
C LEU A 93 4.46 15.24 26.86
N SER A 94 3.46 14.86 27.67
CA SER A 94 3.70 14.14 28.94
C SER A 94 4.25 12.71 28.75
N LEU A 95 4.07 12.12 27.56
CA LEU A 95 4.63 10.81 27.20
C LEU A 95 6.06 10.90 26.65
N THR A 96 6.58 12.11 26.42
CA THR A 96 7.89 12.34 25.81
C THR A 96 8.85 13.02 26.79
N SER A 97 9.88 12.31 27.25
CA SER A 97 10.96 12.91 28.04
C SER A 97 11.89 13.71 27.11
N GLY A 98 11.84 15.04 27.16
CA GLY A 98 12.61 15.91 26.26
C GLY A 98 11.86 16.38 25.01
N GLY A 99 10.53 16.23 25.00
CA GLY A 99 9.69 16.62 23.87
C GLY A 99 9.89 15.75 22.63
N LEU A 100 9.47 16.25 21.47
CA LEU A 100 9.50 15.49 20.21
C LEU A 100 10.90 15.35 19.60
N GLY A 101 11.90 16.06 20.14
CA GLY A 101 13.28 16.03 19.64
C GLY A 101 14.13 14.89 20.20
N ALA A 102 13.70 14.24 21.28
CA ALA A 102 14.40 13.11 21.88
C ALA A 102 14.05 11.80 21.19
N TYR A 103 14.96 10.82 21.25
CA TYR A 103 14.65 9.44 20.86
C TYR A 103 13.60 8.85 21.80
N SER A 104 12.68 8.07 21.24
CA SER A 104 11.78 7.21 22.02
C SER A 104 12.43 5.83 22.25
N ASP A 105 11.72 4.92 22.91
CA ASP A 105 12.03 3.50 22.82
C ASP A 105 12.08 3.05 21.35
N SER A 106 12.87 2.02 21.04
CA SER A 106 13.06 1.51 19.68
C SER A 106 11.82 0.83 19.09
N ARG A 107 10.87 0.38 19.92
CA ARG A 107 9.53 -0.01 19.47
C ARG A 107 8.61 1.20 19.26
N GLY A 108 9.01 2.36 19.75
CA GLY A 108 8.20 3.58 19.82
C GLY A 108 7.65 3.87 21.22
N LEU A 109 7.10 5.07 21.38
CA LEU A 109 6.52 5.61 22.60
C LEU A 109 5.57 4.59 23.25
N PRO A 110 5.83 4.17 24.50
CA PRO A 110 4.99 3.18 25.18
C PRO A 110 3.51 3.56 25.24
N GLY A 111 3.20 4.84 25.46
CA GLY A 111 1.83 5.33 25.47
C GLY A 111 1.12 5.19 24.13
N VAL A 112 1.81 5.49 23.02
CA VAL A 112 1.24 5.30 21.67
C VAL A 112 1.07 3.82 21.34
N ARG A 113 2.04 2.96 21.71
CA ARG A 113 1.90 1.51 21.52
C ARG A 113 0.68 0.96 22.27
N LYS A 114 0.41 1.47 23.47
CA LYS A 114 -0.80 1.15 24.24
C LYS A 114 -2.07 1.60 23.50
N GLU A 115 -2.11 2.82 22.96
CA GLU A 115 -3.25 3.29 22.17
C GLU A 115 -3.50 2.43 20.93
N VAL A 116 -2.44 1.96 20.26
CA VAL A 116 -2.55 1.01 19.13
C VAL A 116 -3.12 -0.34 19.60
N ALA A 117 -2.63 -0.87 20.72
CA ALA A 117 -3.13 -2.12 21.28
C ALA A 117 -4.64 -2.05 21.61
N GLU A 118 -5.06 -0.97 22.28
CA GLU A 118 -6.47 -0.74 22.61
C GLU A 118 -7.33 -0.54 21.35
N PHE A 119 -6.78 0.08 20.30
CA PHE A 119 -7.47 0.19 19.01
C PHE A 119 -7.70 -1.17 18.37
N ILE A 120 -6.67 -2.02 18.35
CA ILE A 120 -6.77 -3.37 17.80
C ILE A 120 -7.80 -4.17 18.61
N GLU A 121 -7.79 -4.07 19.94
CA GLU A 121 -8.77 -4.74 20.79
C GLU A 121 -10.20 -4.26 20.54
N ARG A 122 -10.43 -2.94 20.44
CA ARG A 122 -11.75 -2.40 20.08
C ARG A 122 -12.23 -2.83 18.70
N ARG A 123 -11.33 -2.91 17.72
CA ARG A 123 -11.64 -3.30 16.33
C ARG A 123 -11.95 -4.79 16.23
N ASP A 124 -11.16 -5.62 16.89
CA ASP A 124 -11.15 -7.07 16.66
C ASP A 124 -11.95 -7.86 17.72
N GLY A 125 -12.15 -7.28 18.92
CA GLY A 125 -12.75 -7.95 20.07
C GLY A 125 -11.78 -8.87 20.84
N TYR A 126 -10.47 -8.79 20.54
CA TYR A 126 -9.42 -9.59 21.17
C TYR A 126 -8.26 -8.73 21.63
N PRO A 127 -7.66 -9.01 22.80
CA PRO A 127 -6.59 -8.20 23.35
C PRO A 127 -5.36 -8.16 22.42
N SER A 128 -4.61 -7.07 22.53
CA SER A 128 -3.32 -6.88 21.88
C SER A 128 -2.28 -6.52 22.93
N ASP A 129 -1.07 -7.06 22.82
CA ASP A 129 0.02 -6.71 23.73
C ASP A 129 0.81 -5.51 23.16
N PRO A 130 0.90 -4.36 23.88
CA PRO A 130 1.73 -3.24 23.46
C PRO A 130 3.20 -3.60 23.22
N GLU A 131 3.75 -4.62 23.89
CA GLU A 131 5.14 -5.06 23.72
C GLU A 131 5.38 -5.85 22.42
N LEU A 132 4.31 -6.27 21.74
CA LEU A 132 4.33 -6.90 20.42
C LEU A 132 4.03 -5.90 19.28
N ILE A 133 3.96 -4.61 19.58
CA ILE A 133 3.73 -3.53 18.62
C ILE A 133 5.00 -2.72 18.42
N PHE A 134 5.36 -2.52 17.15
CA PHE A 134 6.50 -1.71 16.75
C PHE A 134 6.01 -0.59 15.85
N LEU A 135 6.17 0.65 16.32
CA LEU A 135 5.99 1.84 15.50
C LEU A 135 7.15 1.93 14.50
N THR A 136 6.90 2.50 13.33
CA THR A 136 7.85 2.53 12.21
C THR A 136 7.69 3.80 11.38
N ASP A 137 8.72 4.16 10.59
CA ASP A 137 8.66 5.27 9.63
C ASP A 137 7.83 4.93 8.37
N GLY A 138 6.55 4.63 8.61
CA GLY A 138 5.59 4.08 7.67
C GLY A 138 5.72 2.56 7.56
N ALA A 139 4.64 1.91 7.10
CA ALA A 139 4.59 0.45 6.93
C ALA A 139 5.75 -0.12 6.10
N SER A 140 6.29 0.67 5.14
CA SER A 140 7.44 0.25 4.32
C SER A 140 8.65 -0.18 5.16
N LYS A 141 8.97 0.55 6.23
CA LYS A 141 10.10 0.19 7.11
C LYS A 141 9.81 -1.07 7.92
N GLY A 142 8.57 -1.25 8.38
CA GLY A 142 8.12 -2.48 9.01
C GLY A 142 8.27 -3.69 8.09
N VAL A 143 7.76 -3.61 6.87
CA VAL A 143 7.88 -4.68 5.87
C VAL A 143 9.35 -5.02 5.60
N MET A 144 10.20 -4.01 5.38
CA MET A 144 11.63 -4.23 5.15
C MET A 144 12.33 -4.91 6.33
N GLN A 145 12.03 -4.48 7.56
CA GLN A 145 12.59 -5.06 8.78
C GLN A 145 12.19 -6.53 8.94
N ILE A 146 10.92 -6.85 8.73
CA ILE A 146 10.42 -8.21 8.87
C ILE A 146 10.95 -9.12 7.78
N LEU A 147 10.98 -8.68 6.52
CA LEU A 147 11.61 -9.46 5.45
C LEU A 147 13.09 -9.72 5.72
N ASN A 148 13.82 -8.74 6.27
CA ASN A 148 15.22 -8.93 6.69
C ASN A 148 15.39 -9.95 7.82
N CYS A 149 14.39 -10.10 8.71
CA CYS A 149 14.41 -11.12 9.75
C CYS A 149 14.04 -12.52 9.22
N VAL A 150 13.27 -12.60 8.13
CA VAL A 150 12.77 -13.86 7.56
C VAL A 150 13.76 -14.48 6.57
N ILE A 151 14.40 -13.65 5.74
CA ILE A 151 15.26 -14.08 4.61
C ILE A 151 16.69 -14.31 5.08
N ARG A 152 17.16 -15.56 5.01
CA ARG A 152 18.56 -15.94 5.32
C ARG A 152 19.46 -15.97 4.10
N GLY A 153 18.89 -15.91 2.89
CA GLY A 153 19.59 -15.92 1.60
C GLY A 153 18.71 -16.45 0.48
N GLN A 154 19.32 -16.74 -0.68
CA GLN A 154 18.60 -17.00 -1.95
C GLN A 154 17.65 -18.20 -1.90
N LYS A 155 17.90 -19.18 -1.03
CA LYS A 155 17.04 -20.35 -0.86
C LYS A 155 15.77 -20.06 -0.05
N ASP A 156 15.65 -18.91 0.61
CA ASP A 156 14.43 -18.53 1.31
C ASP A 156 13.46 -17.82 0.36
N GLY A 157 12.26 -18.38 0.27
CA GLY A 157 11.18 -17.91 -0.58
C GLY A 157 10.10 -17.16 0.21
N ILE A 158 9.57 -16.09 -0.37
CA ILE A 158 8.40 -15.37 0.14
C ILE A 158 7.28 -15.49 -0.90
N LEU A 159 6.13 -16.00 -0.48
CA LEU A 159 4.95 -16.14 -1.31
C LEU A 159 4.24 -14.78 -1.45
N VAL A 160 4.16 -14.22 -2.65
CA VAL A 160 3.71 -12.83 -2.92
C VAL A 160 2.63 -12.83 -4.02
N PRO A 161 1.56 -12.01 -3.90
CA PRO A 161 0.51 -11.97 -4.90
C PRO A 161 1.04 -11.48 -6.25
N VAL A 162 0.37 -11.87 -7.32
CA VAL A 162 0.56 -11.32 -8.66
C VAL A 162 -0.82 -10.93 -9.18
N PRO A 163 -1.07 -9.64 -9.42
CA PRO A 163 -0.17 -8.48 -9.24
C PRO A 163 0.10 -8.12 -7.76
N GLN A 164 1.21 -7.42 -7.48
CA GLN A 164 1.60 -6.95 -6.12
C GLN A 164 2.08 -5.51 -6.06
N TYR A 165 2.04 -4.91 -4.87
CA TYR A 165 2.72 -3.65 -4.58
C TYR A 165 4.26 -3.82 -4.58
N PRO A 166 5.02 -3.21 -5.53
CA PRO A 166 6.42 -3.57 -5.82
C PRO A 166 7.45 -3.39 -4.71
N LEU A 167 7.05 -2.89 -3.54
CA LEU A 167 7.88 -2.91 -2.34
C LEU A 167 8.33 -4.33 -2.00
N TYR A 168 7.45 -5.33 -2.12
CA TYR A 168 7.78 -6.71 -1.76
C TYR A 168 8.84 -7.29 -2.69
N SER A 169 8.61 -7.26 -4.00
CA SER A 169 9.59 -7.76 -4.98
C SER A 169 10.94 -7.05 -4.87
N ALA A 170 10.94 -5.72 -4.73
CA ALA A 170 12.15 -4.92 -4.58
C ALA A 170 12.93 -5.30 -3.31
N THR A 171 12.23 -5.43 -2.18
CA THR A 171 12.84 -5.73 -0.88
C THR A 171 13.37 -7.16 -0.83
N ILE A 172 12.62 -8.13 -1.35
CA ILE A 172 13.07 -9.54 -1.42
C ILE A 172 14.35 -9.63 -2.25
N SER A 173 14.40 -8.98 -3.42
CA SER A 173 15.60 -8.93 -4.27
C SER A 173 16.78 -8.27 -3.57
N LEU A 174 16.55 -7.11 -2.93
CA LEU A 174 17.59 -6.38 -2.18
C LEU A 174 18.21 -7.22 -1.06
N LEU A 175 17.39 -8.00 -0.36
CA LEU A 175 17.81 -8.89 0.73
C LEU A 175 18.34 -10.25 0.23
N GLY A 176 18.39 -10.47 -1.08
CA GLY A 176 18.91 -11.69 -1.69
C GLY A 176 18.02 -12.91 -1.45
N GLY A 177 16.71 -12.73 -1.27
CA GLY A 177 15.73 -13.81 -1.19
C GLY A 177 15.09 -14.12 -2.55
N THR A 178 14.19 -15.11 -2.57
CA THR A 178 13.44 -15.51 -3.77
C THR A 178 11.96 -15.13 -3.64
N LEU A 179 11.41 -14.47 -4.66
CA LEU A 179 9.96 -14.25 -4.76
C LEU A 179 9.30 -15.51 -5.32
N VAL A 180 8.31 -16.03 -4.61
CA VAL A 180 7.44 -17.12 -5.08
C VAL A 180 6.08 -16.51 -5.43
N PRO A 181 5.68 -16.47 -6.70
CA PRO A 181 4.44 -15.83 -7.10
C PRO A 181 3.23 -16.71 -6.77
N TYR A 182 2.11 -16.10 -6.38
CA TYR A 182 0.78 -16.71 -6.49
C TYR A 182 -0.14 -15.75 -7.21
N TYR A 183 -1.01 -16.28 -8.08
CA TYR A 183 -1.81 -15.45 -8.98
C TYR A 183 -3.19 -15.20 -8.39
N LEU A 184 -3.58 -13.93 -8.36
CA LEU A 184 -4.95 -13.53 -8.06
C LEU A 184 -5.83 -13.79 -9.29
N GLU A 185 -7.07 -14.20 -9.08
CA GLU A 185 -7.97 -14.53 -10.18
C GLU A 185 -8.80 -13.31 -10.61
N GLU A 186 -8.42 -12.71 -11.73
CA GLU A 186 -9.06 -11.52 -12.28
C GLU A 186 -10.55 -11.72 -12.55
N SER A 187 -10.96 -12.89 -13.06
CA SER A 187 -12.37 -13.18 -13.35
C SER A 187 -13.24 -13.29 -12.09
N GLU A 188 -12.63 -13.55 -10.94
CA GLU A 188 -13.28 -13.68 -9.63
C GLU A 188 -13.00 -12.45 -8.75
N ASN A 189 -13.00 -11.25 -9.35
CA ASN A 189 -12.73 -9.97 -8.68
C ASN A 189 -11.38 -9.92 -7.94
N TRP A 190 -10.34 -10.52 -8.53
CA TRP A 190 -9.01 -10.65 -7.91
C TRP A 190 -9.01 -11.44 -6.60
N GLY A 191 -9.95 -12.38 -6.48
CA GLY A 191 -10.00 -13.35 -5.40
C GLY A 191 -8.76 -14.25 -5.34
N LEU A 192 -8.59 -14.91 -4.21
CA LEU A 192 -7.49 -15.84 -3.97
C LEU A 192 -7.98 -17.29 -4.10
N ASP A 193 -7.23 -18.11 -4.84
CA ASP A 193 -7.44 -19.56 -4.91
C ASP A 193 -6.31 -20.31 -4.17
N VAL A 194 -6.67 -21.06 -3.12
CA VAL A 194 -5.70 -21.84 -2.33
C VAL A 194 -5.06 -22.97 -3.13
N ASN A 195 -5.71 -23.48 -4.18
CA ASN A 195 -5.07 -24.50 -5.03
C ASN A 195 -3.87 -23.91 -5.77
N ASN A 196 -3.97 -22.67 -6.26
CA ASN A 196 -2.85 -21.95 -6.85
C ASN A 196 -1.70 -21.77 -5.83
N LEU A 197 -2.02 -21.41 -4.58
CA LEU A 197 -1.02 -21.30 -3.52
C LEU A 197 -0.26 -22.62 -3.30
N ARG A 198 -0.98 -23.75 -3.19
CA ARG A 198 -0.38 -25.08 -3.00
C ARG A 198 0.53 -25.45 -4.17
N GLN A 199 0.13 -25.16 -5.40
CA GLN A 199 0.95 -25.39 -6.59
C GLN A 199 2.23 -24.54 -6.57
N SER A 200 2.12 -23.24 -6.28
CA SER A 200 3.28 -22.34 -6.19
C SER A 200 4.29 -22.80 -5.13
N VAL A 201 3.82 -23.21 -3.96
CA VAL A 201 4.70 -23.74 -2.89
C VAL A 201 5.35 -25.06 -3.30
N ALA A 202 4.59 -25.99 -3.88
CA ALA A 202 5.13 -27.26 -4.36
C ALA A 202 6.21 -27.06 -5.43
N GLN A 203 5.95 -26.17 -6.41
CA GLN A 203 6.91 -25.82 -7.46
C GLN A 203 8.18 -25.21 -6.86
N ALA A 204 8.07 -24.22 -5.97
CA ALA A 204 9.22 -23.59 -5.32
C ALA A 204 10.06 -24.63 -4.54
N ARG A 205 9.40 -25.50 -3.77
CA ARG A 205 10.10 -26.58 -3.02
C ARG A 205 10.81 -27.56 -3.95
N SER A 206 10.23 -27.90 -5.09
CA SER A 206 10.89 -28.76 -6.10
C SER A 206 12.17 -28.14 -6.67
N GLN A 207 12.27 -26.80 -6.66
CA GLN A 207 13.45 -26.04 -7.07
C GLN A 207 14.45 -25.80 -5.92
N GLY A 208 14.23 -26.42 -4.75
CA GLY A 208 15.09 -26.28 -3.59
C GLY A 208 14.88 -24.99 -2.79
N ILE A 209 13.78 -24.28 -3.01
CA ILE A 209 13.40 -23.08 -2.25
C ILE A 209 12.63 -23.49 -0.99
N THR A 210 13.04 -22.97 0.15
CA THR A 210 12.31 -23.04 1.41
C THR A 210 11.37 -21.85 1.49
N VAL A 211 10.07 -22.05 1.27
CA VAL A 211 9.07 -20.99 1.46
C VAL A 211 8.90 -20.72 2.95
N ARG A 212 9.07 -19.47 3.38
CA ARG A 212 9.14 -19.07 4.81
C ARG A 212 7.96 -18.23 5.27
N ALA A 213 7.40 -17.44 4.38
CA ALA A 213 6.31 -16.52 4.68
C ALA A 213 5.41 -16.33 3.45
N MET A 214 4.18 -15.89 3.70
CA MET A 214 3.20 -15.49 2.72
C MET A 214 2.76 -14.06 2.98
N VAL A 215 2.70 -13.23 1.94
CA VAL A 215 2.18 -11.88 1.99
C VAL A 215 0.75 -11.90 1.48
N ILE A 216 -0.15 -11.21 2.19
CA ILE A 216 -1.45 -10.78 1.65
C ILE A 216 -1.54 -9.27 1.70
N ILE A 217 -2.19 -8.66 0.71
CA ILE A 217 -2.44 -7.22 0.66
C ILE A 217 -3.96 -7.04 0.65
N ASN A 218 -4.53 -6.54 1.75
CA ASN A 218 -5.98 -6.47 1.92
C ASN A 218 -6.41 -5.20 2.68
N PRO A 219 -7.15 -4.27 2.06
CA PRO A 219 -7.50 -4.22 0.63
C PRO A 219 -6.29 -4.16 -0.32
N GLY A 220 -6.43 -4.74 -1.51
CA GLY A 220 -5.32 -4.99 -2.41
C GLY A 220 -4.79 -3.77 -3.17
N ASN A 221 -3.50 -3.81 -3.48
CA ASN A 221 -2.79 -2.86 -4.34
C ASN A 221 -1.92 -3.69 -5.30
N PRO A 222 -2.14 -3.59 -6.63
CA PRO A 222 -2.85 -2.52 -7.34
C PRO A 222 -4.36 -2.73 -7.57
N THR A 223 -4.90 -3.89 -7.20
CA THR A 223 -6.18 -4.42 -7.69
C THR A 223 -7.43 -3.88 -7.00
N GLY A 224 -7.31 -3.32 -5.80
CA GLY A 224 -8.42 -2.68 -5.08
C GLY A 224 -9.48 -3.64 -4.52
N GLN A 225 -9.27 -4.95 -4.58
CA GLN A 225 -10.19 -5.95 -4.03
C GLN A 225 -10.13 -6.02 -2.49
N CYS A 226 -11.23 -6.45 -1.88
CA CYS A 226 -11.33 -6.74 -0.46
C CYS A 226 -11.57 -8.24 -0.26
N LEU A 227 -10.68 -8.92 0.46
CA LEU A 227 -10.83 -10.35 0.74
C LEU A 227 -12.04 -10.61 1.65
N SER A 228 -12.76 -11.69 1.34
CA SER A 228 -13.84 -12.18 2.20
C SER A 228 -13.27 -12.85 3.46
N GLU A 229 -14.06 -12.91 4.54
CA GLU A 229 -13.69 -13.68 5.74
C GLU A 229 -13.38 -15.14 5.41
N ALA A 230 -14.15 -15.75 4.50
CA ALA A 230 -13.93 -17.12 4.05
C ALA A 230 -12.54 -17.29 3.43
N ASN A 231 -12.12 -16.40 2.53
CA ASN A 231 -10.77 -16.46 1.97
C ASN A 231 -9.69 -16.25 3.04
N ILE A 232 -9.88 -15.33 3.98
CA ILE A 232 -8.91 -15.13 5.08
C ILE A 232 -8.79 -16.41 5.92
N ARG A 233 -9.90 -17.10 6.22
CA ARG A 233 -9.89 -18.38 6.94
C ARG A 233 -9.14 -19.47 6.16
N GLU A 234 -9.34 -19.54 4.85
CA GLU A 234 -8.64 -20.49 3.98
C GLU A 234 -7.13 -20.21 3.93
N ILE A 235 -6.72 -18.94 3.84
CA ILE A 235 -5.31 -18.51 3.86
C ILE A 235 -4.66 -18.87 5.20
N LEU A 236 -5.35 -18.64 6.32
CA LEU A 236 -4.83 -18.97 7.65
C LEU A 236 -4.67 -20.48 7.84
N ARG A 237 -5.63 -21.29 7.36
CA ARG A 237 -5.49 -22.76 7.33
C ARG A 237 -4.29 -23.17 6.49
N PHE A 238 -4.15 -22.61 5.31
CA PHE A 238 -3.01 -22.87 4.43
C PHE A 238 -1.67 -22.52 5.09
N CYS A 239 -1.56 -21.36 5.74
CA CYS A 239 -0.35 -20.96 6.45
C CYS A 239 -0.02 -21.90 7.63
N CYS A 240 -1.05 -22.40 8.33
CA CYS A 240 -0.90 -23.41 9.38
C CYS A 240 -0.37 -24.73 8.80
N ASP A 241 -1.02 -25.28 7.77
CA ASP A 241 -0.63 -26.52 7.09
C ASP A 241 0.81 -26.46 6.57
N GLU A 242 1.19 -25.33 5.96
CA GLU A 242 2.48 -25.14 5.30
C GLU A 242 3.56 -24.55 6.22
N ARG A 243 3.22 -24.25 7.49
CA ARG A 243 4.10 -23.62 8.49
C ARG A 243 4.73 -22.31 8.01
N LEU A 244 3.90 -21.44 7.43
CA LEU A 244 4.30 -20.14 6.91
C LEU A 244 3.93 -19.02 7.87
N VAL A 245 4.81 -18.02 7.99
CA VAL A 245 4.45 -16.74 8.62
C VAL A 245 3.51 -15.99 7.68
N LEU A 246 2.37 -15.51 8.17
CA LEU A 246 1.49 -14.63 7.41
C LEU A 246 1.89 -13.17 7.64
N LEU A 247 2.10 -12.43 6.54
CA LEU A 247 2.37 -11.00 6.51
C LEU A 247 1.13 -10.30 5.96
N GLY A 248 0.33 -9.72 6.86
CA GLY A 248 -0.92 -9.02 6.54
C GLY A 248 -0.69 -7.53 6.28
N ASP A 249 -0.59 -7.13 5.02
CA ASP A 249 -0.53 -5.72 4.62
C ASP A 249 -1.93 -5.11 4.60
N GLU A 250 -2.31 -4.49 5.71
CA GLU A 250 -3.65 -3.97 5.99
C GLU A 250 -3.68 -2.43 5.98
N VAL A 251 -2.78 -1.82 5.19
CA VAL A 251 -2.61 -0.37 5.12
C VAL A 251 -3.84 0.38 4.59
N TYR A 252 -4.72 -0.31 3.85
CA TYR A 252 -5.92 0.27 3.23
C TYR A 252 -7.21 -0.02 4.00
N GLN A 253 -7.14 -0.49 5.25
CA GLN A 253 -8.31 -0.96 6.01
C GLN A 253 -9.48 0.04 6.18
N GLN A 254 -9.23 1.35 6.02
CA GLN A 254 -10.25 2.39 6.07
C GLN A 254 -10.79 2.80 4.68
N ASN A 255 -10.17 2.35 3.60
CA ASN A 255 -10.57 2.64 2.23
C ASN A 255 -11.44 1.50 1.70
N ILE A 256 -12.72 1.48 2.08
CA ILE A 256 -13.72 0.52 1.60
C ILE A 256 -14.86 1.30 0.92
N TYR A 257 -15.24 0.88 -0.28
CA TYR A 257 -16.16 1.61 -1.17
C TYR A 257 -17.42 0.83 -1.55
N GLN A 258 -17.60 -0.33 -0.96
CA GLN A 258 -18.77 -1.19 -1.09
C GLN A 258 -19.25 -1.64 0.29
N ASP A 259 -20.50 -2.06 0.41
CA ASP A 259 -21.15 -2.30 1.70
C ASP A 259 -21.20 -3.79 2.07
N GLU A 260 -20.98 -4.67 1.09
CA GLU A 260 -21.13 -6.12 1.17
C GLU A 260 -19.98 -6.80 1.94
N ARG A 261 -18.78 -6.23 1.88
CA ARG A 261 -17.53 -6.78 2.46
C ARG A 261 -16.77 -5.71 3.24
N PRO A 262 -17.13 -5.43 4.50
CA PRO A 262 -16.33 -4.54 5.33
C PRO A 262 -14.91 -5.10 5.52
N PHE A 263 -13.96 -4.24 5.91
CA PHE A 263 -12.65 -4.71 6.32
C PHE A 263 -12.77 -5.62 7.54
N ILE A 264 -12.11 -6.77 7.49
CA ILE A 264 -11.93 -7.68 8.61
C ILE A 264 -10.43 -7.98 8.68
N SER A 265 -9.83 -7.77 9.86
CA SER A 265 -8.40 -7.99 10.06
C SER A 265 -8.07 -9.48 10.07
N SER A 266 -6.87 -9.82 9.60
CA SER A 266 -6.33 -11.18 9.64
C SER A 266 -6.22 -11.68 11.08
N LYS A 267 -5.90 -10.77 12.03
CA LYS A 267 -5.87 -11.06 13.46
C LYS A 267 -7.25 -11.48 13.98
N LYS A 268 -8.29 -10.71 13.68
CA LYS A 268 -9.66 -11.06 14.11
C LYS A 268 -10.04 -12.45 13.61
N VAL A 269 -9.84 -12.73 12.32
CA VAL A 269 -10.19 -14.04 11.75
C VAL A 269 -9.36 -15.16 12.36
N LEU A 270 -8.06 -14.94 12.58
CA LEU A 270 -7.18 -15.90 13.25
C LEU A 270 -7.69 -16.25 14.65
N MET A 271 -8.09 -15.25 15.43
CA MET A 271 -8.61 -15.47 16.78
C MET A 271 -9.99 -16.15 16.76
N ASP A 272 -10.87 -15.74 15.84
CA ASP A 272 -12.20 -16.34 15.63
C ASP A 272 -12.14 -17.81 15.16
N MET A 273 -11.00 -18.27 14.62
CA MET A 273 -10.80 -19.68 14.24
C MET A 273 -10.51 -20.59 15.44
N GLY A 274 -10.11 -20.04 16.58
CA GLY A 274 -9.79 -20.82 17.78
C GLY A 274 -8.58 -21.76 17.62
N ALA A 275 -8.29 -22.51 18.69
CA ALA A 275 -7.19 -23.46 18.69
C ALA A 275 -7.51 -24.69 17.79
N PRO A 276 -6.49 -25.31 17.15
CA PRO A 276 -5.06 -25.02 17.28
C PRO A 276 -4.59 -23.81 16.44
N ILE A 277 -5.30 -23.44 15.38
CA ILE A 277 -4.86 -22.45 14.38
C ILE A 277 -4.52 -21.10 15.03
N SER A 278 -5.38 -20.59 15.92
CA SER A 278 -5.18 -19.31 16.60
C SER A 278 -3.94 -19.24 17.49
N LYS A 279 -3.35 -20.39 17.85
CA LYS A 279 -2.14 -20.49 18.68
C LYS A 279 -0.88 -20.82 17.88
N GLU A 280 -1.03 -21.33 16.66
CA GLU A 280 0.08 -21.84 15.86
C GLU A 280 0.49 -20.91 14.73
N VAL A 281 -0.47 -20.25 14.07
CA VAL A 281 -0.16 -19.36 12.95
C VAL A 281 0.56 -18.11 13.46
N GLN A 282 1.77 -17.91 12.95
CA GLN A 282 2.55 -16.69 13.15
C GLN A 282 2.02 -15.63 12.20
N LEU A 283 1.58 -14.49 12.74
CA LEU A 283 1.01 -13.39 11.97
C LEU A 283 1.73 -12.09 12.31
N ILE A 284 2.03 -11.30 11.27
CA ILE A 284 2.51 -9.93 11.39
C ILE A 284 1.60 -9.03 10.54
N SER A 285 0.87 -8.12 11.19
CA SER A 285 -0.05 -7.19 10.53
C SER A 285 0.55 -5.79 10.44
N PHE A 286 0.49 -5.15 9.27
CA PHE A 286 1.05 -3.82 9.01
C PHE A 286 -0.03 -2.76 8.83
N HIS A 287 0.19 -1.56 9.39
CA HIS A 287 -0.68 -0.42 9.16
C HIS A 287 0.10 0.91 9.08
N THR A 288 -0.56 1.99 8.62
CA THR A 288 0.08 3.26 8.28
C THR A 288 -0.90 4.44 8.32
N VAL A 289 -0.39 5.63 8.66
CA VAL A 289 -1.13 6.91 8.55
C VAL A 289 -1.18 7.44 7.12
N SER A 290 -0.42 6.82 6.19
CA SER A 290 -0.26 7.31 4.83
C SER A 290 -1.51 7.18 3.97
N LYS A 291 -2.45 6.29 4.33
CA LYS A 291 -3.61 5.92 3.51
C LYS A 291 -4.90 6.27 4.25
N GLY A 292 -6.05 5.74 3.82
CA GLY A 292 -7.34 6.14 4.36
C GLY A 292 -7.71 7.57 4.00
N TYR A 293 -8.64 8.14 4.78
CA TYR A 293 -8.95 9.56 4.74
C TYR A 293 -7.88 10.43 5.44
N TRP A 294 -6.84 9.81 6.02
CA TRP A 294 -5.69 10.50 6.61
C TRP A 294 -4.74 11.06 5.55
N GLY A 295 -4.30 10.21 4.61
CA GLY A 295 -3.46 10.63 3.49
C GLY A 295 -2.08 11.20 3.87
N GLU A 296 -1.62 10.95 5.10
CA GLU A 296 -0.43 11.58 5.71
C GLU A 296 0.90 10.93 5.26
N CYS A 297 1.06 10.72 3.94
CA CYS A 297 2.21 10.02 3.34
C CYS A 297 3.58 10.58 3.74
N GLY A 298 3.68 11.90 3.88
CA GLY A 298 4.90 12.61 4.23
C GLY A 298 5.27 12.50 5.72
N GLN A 299 4.31 12.20 6.59
CA GLN A 299 4.55 12.07 8.03
C GLN A 299 5.28 10.79 8.39
N ARG A 300 5.23 9.77 7.52
CA ARG A 300 5.92 8.49 7.72
C ARG A 300 5.50 7.79 9.02
N GLY A 301 4.22 7.76 9.38
CA GLY A 301 3.71 6.96 10.51
C GLY A 301 3.28 5.57 10.11
N GLY A 302 3.74 4.55 10.82
CA GLY A 302 3.36 3.15 10.62
C GLY A 302 3.51 2.33 11.89
N TYR A 303 2.92 1.14 11.89
CA TYR A 303 3.24 0.10 12.88
C TYR A 303 3.16 -1.29 12.25
N PHE A 304 3.77 -2.26 12.92
CA PHE A 304 3.39 -3.65 12.79
C PHE A 304 3.09 -4.27 14.16
N GLU A 305 2.15 -5.20 14.17
CA GLU A 305 1.78 -6.01 15.33
C GLU A 305 2.20 -7.46 15.06
N MET A 306 2.75 -8.13 16.08
CA MET A 306 3.11 -9.55 16.02
C MET A 306 2.16 -10.40 16.85
N THR A 307 1.68 -11.50 16.27
CA THR A 307 0.86 -12.52 16.94
C THR A 307 1.55 -13.89 16.83
N ASN A 308 1.63 -14.63 17.94
CA ASN A 308 2.27 -15.94 18.06
C ASN A 308 3.77 -16.01 17.68
N ILE A 309 4.47 -14.86 17.67
CA ILE A 309 5.92 -14.83 17.45
C ILE A 309 6.64 -15.20 18.76
N PRO A 310 7.59 -16.17 18.75
CA PRO A 310 8.29 -16.59 19.96
C PRO A 310 9.06 -15.43 20.62
N PRO A 311 9.10 -15.34 21.98
CA PRO A 311 9.73 -14.23 22.69
C PRO A 311 11.17 -13.94 22.28
N ARG A 312 11.98 -15.00 22.11
CA ARG A 312 13.38 -14.86 21.68
C ARG A 312 13.52 -14.30 20.26
N THR A 313 12.55 -14.57 19.39
CA THR A 313 12.47 -13.96 18.05
C THR A 313 12.10 -12.48 18.14
N VAL A 314 11.18 -12.11 19.05
CA VAL A 314 10.81 -10.71 19.31
C VAL A 314 12.01 -9.89 19.80
N GLU A 315 12.86 -10.47 20.66
CA GLU A 315 14.11 -9.84 21.13
C GLU A 315 15.08 -9.55 19.98
N GLU A 316 15.22 -10.48 19.03
CA GLU A 316 16.06 -10.28 17.84
C GLU A 316 15.48 -9.19 16.90
N ILE A 317 14.16 -9.15 16.73
CA ILE A 317 13.48 -8.09 15.98
C ILE A 317 13.68 -6.73 16.65
N TYR A 318 13.62 -6.67 17.99
CA TYR A 318 13.93 -5.49 18.78
C TYR A 318 15.37 -5.02 18.57
N LYS A 319 16.34 -5.95 18.61
CA LYS A 319 17.74 -5.64 18.34
C LYS A 319 17.95 -5.00 16.97
N VAL A 320 17.21 -5.45 15.94
CA VAL A 320 17.26 -4.82 14.60
C VAL A 320 16.65 -3.42 14.63
N ALA A 321 15.50 -3.24 15.32
CA ALA A 321 14.87 -1.92 15.46
C ALA A 321 15.80 -0.90 16.13
N SER A 322 16.54 -1.31 17.16
CA SER A 322 17.40 -0.43 17.94
C SER A 322 18.61 0.12 17.18
N ILE A 323 18.98 -0.47 16.04
CA ILE A 323 20.06 0.05 15.18
C ILE A 323 19.71 1.46 14.67
N ALA A 324 18.43 1.73 14.42
CA ALA A 324 17.94 3.04 14.00
C ALA A 324 17.53 3.95 15.18
N LEU A 325 17.77 3.51 16.42
CA LEU A 325 17.35 4.15 17.68
C LEU A 325 15.83 4.17 17.86
N SER A 326 15.09 4.98 17.10
CA SER A 326 13.63 5.01 17.11
C SER A 326 13.04 5.63 15.83
N PRO A 327 11.79 5.31 15.46
CA PRO A 327 11.06 6.07 14.43
C PRO A 327 10.88 7.53 14.82
N ASN A 328 10.57 8.40 13.87
CA ASN A 328 10.37 9.82 14.17
C ASN A 328 9.15 10.04 15.08
N VAL A 329 9.29 10.85 16.14
CA VAL A 329 8.28 10.98 17.21
C VAL A 329 6.98 11.60 16.72
N SER A 330 7.04 12.54 15.76
CA SER A 330 5.84 13.15 15.17
C SER A 330 4.94 12.13 14.49
N ALA A 331 5.54 11.19 13.75
CA ALA A 331 4.83 10.10 13.12
C ALA A 331 4.16 9.17 14.11
N GLN A 332 4.81 8.94 15.27
CA GLN A 332 4.24 8.15 16.35
C GLN A 332 3.01 8.86 16.94
N ILE A 333 3.06 10.18 17.13
CA ILE A 333 1.89 10.96 17.58
C ILE A 333 0.77 10.94 16.54
N PHE A 334 1.07 11.07 15.24
CA PHE A 334 0.08 10.86 14.18
C PHE A 334 -0.54 9.47 14.24
N MET A 335 0.24 8.43 14.59
CA MET A 335 -0.28 7.09 14.77
C MET A 335 -1.26 7.02 15.95
N GLY A 336 -0.90 7.56 17.12
CA GLY A 336 -1.77 7.64 18.28
C GLY A 336 -3.09 8.37 17.98
N LEU A 337 -3.00 9.50 17.26
CA LEU A 337 -4.18 10.26 16.81
C LEU A 337 -5.06 9.48 15.83
N MET A 338 -4.46 8.65 14.97
CA MET A 338 -5.20 7.80 14.04
C MET A 338 -5.99 6.70 14.72
N VAL A 339 -5.39 6.08 15.74
CA VAL A 339 -5.99 4.93 16.44
C VAL A 339 -6.86 5.34 17.63
N SER A 340 -6.72 6.58 18.10
CA SER A 340 -7.54 7.23 19.12
C SER A 340 -8.00 8.63 18.64
N PRO A 341 -8.88 8.72 17.62
CA PRO A 341 -9.44 9.99 17.16
C PRO A 341 -10.36 10.64 18.23
N PRO A 342 -10.81 11.90 18.01
CA PRO A 342 -11.84 12.52 18.84
C PRO A 342 -13.09 11.63 18.96
N LYS A 343 -13.76 11.69 20.11
CA LYS A 343 -14.94 10.89 20.46
C LYS A 343 -16.19 11.78 20.58
N PRO A 344 -17.41 11.20 20.51
CA PRO A 344 -18.63 11.96 20.79
C PRO A 344 -18.52 12.72 22.12
N GLY A 345 -18.76 14.04 22.08
CA GLY A 345 -18.59 14.95 23.22
C GLY A 345 -17.32 15.79 23.18
N ASP A 346 -16.31 15.40 22.41
CA ASP A 346 -15.12 16.23 22.15
C ASP A 346 -15.48 17.39 21.21
N ILE A 347 -14.87 18.57 21.43
CA ILE A 347 -15.14 19.79 20.66
C ILE A 347 -14.86 19.60 19.17
N SER A 348 -13.79 18.87 18.84
CA SER A 348 -13.33 18.65 17.47
C SER A 348 -14.03 17.48 16.78
N TYR A 349 -14.88 16.73 17.47
CA TYR A 349 -15.49 15.48 16.97
C TYR A 349 -16.30 15.69 15.69
N ASP A 350 -17.27 16.59 15.71
CA ASP A 350 -18.17 16.78 14.56
C ASP A 350 -17.41 17.26 13.32
N GLN A 351 -16.40 18.12 13.50
CA GLN A 351 -15.53 18.54 12.40
C GLN A 351 -14.73 17.37 11.85
N PHE A 352 -14.08 16.59 12.71
CA PHE A 352 -13.31 15.42 12.31
C PHE A 352 -14.17 14.40 11.54
N VAL A 353 -15.39 14.13 12.01
CA VAL A 353 -16.33 13.22 11.33
C VAL A 353 -16.76 13.78 9.97
N ARG A 354 -17.08 15.08 9.87
CA ARG A 354 -17.44 15.70 8.59
C ARG A 354 -16.29 15.62 7.58
N GLU A 355 -15.06 15.93 8.00
CA GLU A 355 -13.87 15.89 7.15
C GLU A 355 -13.60 14.45 6.67
N SER A 356 -13.48 13.50 7.61
CA SER A 356 -13.16 12.10 7.30
C SER A 356 -14.22 11.42 6.43
N LYS A 357 -15.51 11.59 6.77
CA LYS A 357 -16.64 11.04 5.99
C LYS A 357 -16.71 11.65 4.60
N GLY A 358 -16.58 12.97 4.49
CA GLY A 358 -16.61 13.66 3.18
C GLY A 358 -15.50 13.18 2.24
N ILE A 359 -14.28 13.00 2.77
CA ILE A 359 -13.15 12.45 2.00
C ILE A 359 -13.46 11.02 1.52
N LEU A 360 -13.93 10.15 2.42
CA LEU A 360 -14.19 8.75 2.08
C LEU A 360 -15.35 8.60 1.08
N GLU A 361 -16.43 9.36 1.24
CA GLU A 361 -17.55 9.37 0.29
C GLU A 361 -17.12 9.88 -1.10
N SER A 362 -16.25 10.90 -1.15
CA SER A 362 -15.67 11.35 -2.41
C SER A 362 -14.82 10.27 -3.07
N LEU A 363 -13.97 9.57 -2.31
CA LEU A 363 -13.20 8.44 -2.83
C LEU A 363 -14.11 7.32 -3.36
N ARG A 364 -15.22 7.02 -2.69
CA ARG A 364 -16.22 6.04 -3.14
C ARG A 364 -16.86 6.44 -4.48
N ARG A 365 -17.25 7.70 -4.64
CA ARG A 365 -17.80 8.22 -5.92
C ARG A 365 -16.75 8.16 -7.03
N ARG A 366 -15.52 8.59 -6.74
CA ARG A 366 -14.39 8.55 -7.66
C ARG A 366 -14.02 7.14 -8.11
N ALA A 367 -14.04 6.16 -7.20
CA ALA A 367 -13.84 4.75 -7.54
C ALA A 367 -14.85 4.28 -8.60
N ARG A 368 -16.14 4.62 -8.43
CA ARG A 368 -17.19 4.30 -9.40
C ARG A 368 -16.99 5.02 -10.74
N MET A 369 -16.74 6.33 -10.71
CA MET A 369 -16.48 7.11 -11.94
C MET A 369 -15.33 6.53 -12.77
N MET A 370 -14.22 6.15 -12.13
CA MET A 370 -13.07 5.56 -12.79
C MET A 370 -13.41 4.18 -13.37
N THR A 371 -14.03 3.28 -12.59
CA THR A 371 -14.43 1.96 -13.06
C THR A 371 -15.40 2.04 -14.24
N ASP A 372 -16.45 2.85 -14.13
CA ASP A 372 -17.46 3.02 -15.19
C ASP A 372 -16.84 3.64 -16.45
N GLY A 373 -15.98 4.65 -16.26
CA GLY A 373 -15.25 5.29 -17.36
C GLY A 373 -14.34 4.30 -18.10
N PHE A 374 -13.58 3.46 -17.39
CA PHE A 374 -12.74 2.44 -18.03
C PHE A 374 -13.57 1.40 -18.78
N ASN A 375 -14.66 0.92 -18.19
CA ASN A 375 -15.55 -0.06 -18.82
C ASN A 375 -16.33 0.51 -20.03
N SER A 376 -16.35 1.84 -20.21
CA SER A 376 -16.87 2.48 -21.41
C SER A 376 -15.87 2.57 -22.58
N CYS A 377 -14.59 2.26 -22.35
CA CYS A 377 -13.53 2.34 -23.35
C CYS A 377 -13.46 1.07 -24.21
N LYS A 378 -13.09 1.19 -25.50
CA LYS A 378 -12.91 0.02 -26.36
C LYS A 378 -11.79 -0.88 -25.82
N ASN A 379 -12.05 -2.18 -25.77
CA ASN A 379 -11.05 -3.19 -25.37
C ASN A 379 -10.46 -2.99 -23.96
N VAL A 380 -11.21 -2.37 -23.05
CA VAL A 380 -10.83 -2.21 -21.64
C VAL A 380 -11.85 -2.92 -20.76
N VAL A 381 -11.35 -3.64 -19.76
CA VAL A 381 -12.19 -4.22 -18.69
C VAL A 381 -11.58 -3.82 -17.35
N CYS A 382 -12.40 -3.35 -16.44
CA CYS A 382 -11.98 -2.93 -15.10
C CYS A 382 -12.91 -3.55 -14.06
N ASN A 383 -12.34 -4.37 -13.18
CA ASN A 383 -13.01 -4.77 -11.94
C ASN A 383 -13.29 -3.53 -11.09
N PHE A 384 -14.37 -3.59 -10.30
CA PHE A 384 -14.70 -2.49 -9.40
C PHE A 384 -13.60 -2.31 -8.35
N THR A 385 -13.20 -1.07 -8.11
CA THR A 385 -12.30 -0.73 -7.01
C THR A 385 -13.10 -0.82 -5.70
N GLU A 386 -13.11 -1.99 -5.08
CA GLU A 386 -13.82 -2.26 -3.82
C GLU A 386 -13.22 -1.48 -2.63
N GLY A 387 -11.93 -1.18 -2.70
CA GLY A 387 -11.18 -0.46 -1.67
C GLY A 387 -9.84 0.09 -2.16
N ALA A 388 -8.96 0.43 -1.22
CA ALA A 388 -7.66 1.06 -1.48
C ALA A 388 -7.77 2.40 -2.25
N MET A 389 -6.88 2.67 -3.20
CA MET A 389 -6.83 3.97 -3.92
C MET A 389 -6.56 3.79 -5.42
N TYR A 390 -6.76 2.58 -5.96
CA TYR A 390 -6.28 2.23 -7.29
C TYR A 390 -7.32 1.48 -8.10
N SER A 391 -7.28 1.72 -9.40
CA SER A 391 -7.91 0.87 -10.41
C SER A 391 -6.82 0.20 -11.23
N PHE A 392 -7.07 -1.05 -11.62
CA PHE A 392 -6.14 -1.87 -12.38
C PHE A 392 -6.82 -2.45 -13.63
N PRO A 393 -7.23 -1.59 -14.58
CA PRO A 393 -7.90 -2.04 -15.80
C PRO A 393 -6.99 -2.92 -16.65
N GLN A 394 -7.58 -3.96 -17.21
CA GLN A 394 -7.00 -4.77 -18.28
C GLN A 394 -7.20 -4.08 -19.62
N ILE A 395 -6.11 -3.95 -20.37
CA ILE A 395 -6.08 -3.38 -21.71
C ILE A 395 -5.86 -4.52 -22.70
N LYS A 396 -6.90 -4.89 -23.46
CA LYS A 396 -6.83 -5.95 -24.48
C LYS A 396 -6.18 -5.40 -25.74
N LEU A 397 -4.84 -5.35 -25.74
CA LEU A 397 -4.04 -4.79 -26.81
C LEU A 397 -4.15 -5.64 -28.11
N PRO A 398 -4.42 -5.02 -29.27
CA PRO A 398 -4.41 -5.70 -30.56
C PRO A 398 -3.04 -6.27 -30.92
N SER A 399 -3.00 -7.27 -31.81
CA SER A 399 -1.74 -7.94 -32.18
C SER A 399 -0.73 -6.97 -32.81
N LYS A 400 -1.20 -6.00 -33.62
CA LYS A 400 -0.36 -4.95 -34.21
C LYS A 400 0.25 -4.02 -33.16
N ALA A 401 -0.45 -3.71 -32.08
CA ALA A 401 0.08 -2.89 -30.99
C ALA A 401 1.20 -3.63 -30.25
N ILE A 402 1.03 -4.94 -30.02
CA ILE A 402 2.05 -5.80 -29.41
C ILE A 402 3.29 -5.88 -30.31
N GLN A 403 3.10 -6.01 -31.63
CA GLN A 403 4.20 -6.00 -32.60
C GLN A 403 4.93 -4.64 -32.64
N ALA A 404 4.19 -3.52 -32.63
CA ALA A 404 4.76 -2.19 -32.59
C ALA A 404 5.56 -1.94 -31.31
N ALA A 405 5.07 -2.40 -30.16
CA ALA A 405 5.81 -2.35 -28.90
C ALA A 405 7.12 -3.15 -28.99
N LYS A 406 7.08 -4.36 -29.57
CA LYS A 406 8.28 -5.18 -29.80
C LYS A 406 9.29 -4.49 -30.72
N GLN A 407 8.83 -3.87 -31.81
CA GLN A 407 9.67 -3.08 -32.72
C GLN A 407 10.31 -1.87 -32.02
N ALA A 408 9.60 -1.26 -31.07
CA ALA A 408 10.11 -0.18 -30.22
C ALA A 408 11.00 -0.66 -29.06
N GLY A 409 11.24 -1.97 -28.92
CA GLY A 409 12.00 -2.54 -27.79
C GLY A 409 11.32 -2.37 -26.43
N LYS A 410 9.98 -2.29 -26.41
CA LYS A 410 9.18 -2.05 -25.21
C LYS A 410 8.27 -3.24 -24.89
N VAL A 411 8.01 -3.43 -23.59
CA VAL A 411 6.91 -4.28 -23.13
C VAL A 411 5.59 -3.62 -23.58
N PRO A 412 4.56 -4.39 -24.04
CA PRO A 412 3.36 -3.79 -24.64
C PRO A 412 2.60 -2.79 -23.76
N ASP A 413 2.50 -3.05 -22.45
CA ASP A 413 1.86 -2.11 -21.52
C ASP A 413 2.70 -0.85 -21.26
N VAL A 414 4.03 -0.97 -21.19
CA VAL A 414 4.95 0.19 -21.13
C VAL A 414 4.76 1.06 -22.36
N PHE A 415 4.69 0.46 -23.56
CA PHE A 415 4.45 1.17 -24.81
C PHE A 415 3.11 1.92 -24.79
N TYR A 416 2.03 1.24 -24.39
CA TYR A 416 0.70 1.87 -24.28
C TYR A 416 0.72 3.03 -23.28
N CYS A 417 1.27 2.84 -22.08
CA CYS A 417 1.29 3.86 -21.04
C CYS A 417 2.18 5.07 -21.42
N LEU A 418 3.31 4.86 -22.14
CA LEU A 418 4.11 5.95 -22.69
C LEU A 418 3.33 6.75 -23.73
N LYS A 419 2.61 6.08 -24.64
CA LYS A 419 1.78 6.76 -25.65
C LYS A 419 0.63 7.53 -25.00
N LEU A 420 0.00 6.97 -23.97
CA LEU A 420 -1.02 7.65 -23.16
C LEU A 420 -0.45 8.94 -22.55
N LEU A 421 0.70 8.85 -21.89
CA LEU A 421 1.37 9.99 -21.27
C LEU A 421 1.71 11.08 -22.30
N GLU A 422 2.31 10.69 -23.43
CA GLU A 422 2.69 11.60 -24.51
C GLU A 422 1.49 12.32 -25.11
N ALA A 423 0.35 11.66 -25.25
CA ALA A 423 -0.87 12.28 -25.78
C ALA A 423 -1.55 13.16 -24.73
N THR A 424 -1.81 12.62 -23.54
CA THR A 424 -2.77 13.19 -22.58
C THR A 424 -2.15 13.90 -21.38
N GLY A 425 -0.90 13.61 -21.06
CA GLY A 425 -0.27 14.03 -19.80
C GLY A 425 -0.65 13.17 -18.58
N ILE A 426 -1.45 12.10 -18.75
CA ILE A 426 -1.83 11.18 -17.67
C ILE A 426 -0.67 10.22 -17.39
N SER A 427 -0.08 10.29 -16.19
CA SER A 427 1.04 9.44 -15.79
C SER A 427 0.57 8.23 -14.97
N THR A 428 0.47 7.07 -15.63
CA THR A 428 0.08 5.78 -15.03
C THR A 428 1.31 4.90 -14.73
N VAL A 429 1.10 3.70 -14.18
CA VAL A 429 2.16 2.68 -14.05
C VAL A 429 1.76 1.43 -14.84
N PRO A 430 2.62 0.91 -15.74
CA PRO A 430 2.30 -0.28 -16.52
C PRO A 430 2.21 -1.54 -15.65
N GLY A 431 1.33 -2.48 -16.03
CA GLY A 431 1.04 -3.71 -15.29
C GLY A 431 2.27 -4.60 -15.07
N SER A 432 3.21 -4.60 -16.00
CA SER A 432 4.50 -5.29 -15.94
C SER A 432 5.33 -4.91 -14.71
N GLY A 433 5.13 -3.70 -14.17
CA GLY A 433 5.76 -3.26 -12.93
C GLY A 433 5.23 -3.95 -11.67
N PHE A 434 4.06 -4.58 -11.74
CA PHE A 434 3.38 -5.26 -10.62
C PHE A 434 3.41 -6.79 -10.76
N GLY A 435 3.83 -7.30 -11.91
CA GLY A 435 3.61 -8.69 -12.33
C GLY A 435 2.18 -8.91 -12.83
N GLN A 436 2.03 -9.80 -13.82
CA GLN A 436 0.73 -10.17 -14.40
C GLN A 436 0.85 -11.52 -15.14
N LYS A 437 -0.28 -12.15 -15.48
CA LYS A 437 -0.31 -13.36 -16.31
C LYS A 437 0.28 -13.05 -17.69
N GLU A 438 1.01 -14.00 -18.28
CA GLU A 438 1.60 -13.83 -19.62
C GLU A 438 0.52 -13.58 -20.67
N GLY A 439 0.78 -12.65 -21.59
CA GLY A 439 -0.18 -12.25 -22.63
C GLY A 439 -1.31 -11.34 -22.15
N VAL A 440 -1.36 -11.02 -20.85
CA VAL A 440 -2.33 -10.09 -20.27
C VAL A 440 -1.63 -8.77 -19.92
N PHE A 441 -2.27 -7.64 -20.21
CA PHE A 441 -1.70 -6.31 -20.03
C PHE A 441 -2.63 -5.43 -19.21
N HIS A 442 -2.06 -4.71 -18.25
CA HIS A 442 -2.79 -3.80 -17.39
C HIS A 442 -2.07 -2.45 -17.29
N LEU A 443 -2.74 -1.50 -16.66
CA LEU A 443 -2.11 -0.34 -16.06
C LEU A 443 -2.72 -0.09 -14.69
N ARG A 444 -1.95 0.53 -13.79
CA ARG A 444 -2.46 1.09 -12.54
C ARG A 444 -2.62 2.60 -12.68
N THR A 445 -3.76 3.09 -12.23
CA THR A 445 -4.00 4.52 -11.97
C THR A 445 -4.59 4.72 -10.57
N THR A 446 -4.45 5.91 -10.01
CA THR A 446 -5.10 6.30 -8.77
C THR A 446 -6.52 6.82 -8.98
N ILE A 447 -7.40 6.63 -8.00
CA ILE A 447 -8.71 7.30 -7.89
C ILE A 447 -8.61 8.68 -7.19
N LEU A 448 -7.40 9.21 -7.06
CA LEU A 448 -7.08 10.36 -6.21
C LEU A 448 -7.19 11.76 -6.86
N PRO A 449 -7.20 11.95 -8.19
CA PRO A 449 -7.53 13.26 -8.76
C PRO A 449 -8.80 13.85 -8.18
N ALA A 450 -8.93 15.18 -8.21
CA ALA A 450 -10.11 15.86 -7.67
C ALA A 450 -11.38 15.36 -8.35
N GLU A 451 -12.48 15.27 -7.61
CA GLU A 451 -13.71 14.63 -8.08
C GLU A 451 -14.27 15.37 -9.31
N GLU A 452 -14.16 16.69 -9.32
CA GLU A 452 -14.52 17.59 -10.41
C GLU A 452 -13.65 17.42 -11.67
N GLU A 453 -12.42 16.93 -11.54
CA GLU A 453 -11.50 16.71 -12.69
C GLU A 453 -11.68 15.32 -13.31
N MET A 454 -12.32 14.38 -12.60
CA MET A 454 -12.47 12.99 -13.06
C MET A 454 -13.14 12.84 -14.43
N PRO A 455 -14.25 13.55 -14.74
CA PRO A 455 -14.88 13.44 -16.06
C PRO A 455 -13.93 13.81 -17.21
N GLU A 456 -13.20 14.92 -17.08
CA GLU A 456 -12.25 15.37 -18.11
C GLU A 456 -11.08 14.39 -18.27
N ILE A 457 -10.56 13.85 -17.16
CA ILE A 457 -9.50 12.84 -17.18
C ILE A 457 -9.96 11.58 -17.91
N MET A 458 -11.19 11.11 -17.62
CA MET A 458 -11.73 9.91 -18.25
C MET A 458 -12.09 10.12 -19.72
N ASP A 459 -12.60 11.29 -20.10
CA ASP A 459 -12.83 11.64 -21.50
C ASP A 459 -11.52 11.68 -22.31
N SER A 460 -10.46 12.28 -21.73
CA SER A 460 -9.13 12.32 -22.32
C SER A 460 -8.54 10.91 -22.49
N PHE A 461 -8.65 10.07 -21.46
CA PHE A 461 -8.23 8.67 -21.52
C PHE A 461 -9.01 7.90 -22.60
N LYS A 462 -10.35 8.01 -22.60
CA LYS A 462 -11.22 7.30 -23.55
C LYS A 462 -10.91 7.68 -24.99
N LYS A 463 -10.77 8.98 -25.26
CA LYS A 463 -10.40 9.47 -26.58
C LYS A 463 -9.08 8.86 -27.06
N PHE A 464 -8.04 8.95 -26.23
CA PHE A 464 -6.75 8.34 -26.55
C PHE A 464 -6.88 6.83 -26.78
N ASN A 465 -7.56 6.11 -25.89
CA ASN A 465 -7.70 4.67 -25.97
C ASN A 465 -8.42 4.27 -27.27
N ASP A 466 -9.56 4.88 -27.57
CA ASP A 466 -10.36 4.49 -28.72
C ASP A 466 -9.66 4.82 -30.05
N GLU A 467 -8.88 5.91 -30.10
CA GLU A 467 -7.98 6.25 -31.22
C GLU A 467 -6.84 5.24 -31.35
N PHE A 468 -6.16 4.90 -30.25
CA PHE A 468 -5.08 3.91 -30.22
C PHE A 468 -5.58 2.53 -30.69
N MET A 469 -6.73 2.07 -30.18
CA MET A 469 -7.33 0.80 -30.58
C MET A 469 -7.70 0.80 -32.06
N SER A 470 -8.15 1.93 -32.60
CA SER A 470 -8.47 2.06 -34.03
C SER A 470 -7.21 2.07 -34.90
N GLN A 471 -6.15 2.76 -34.48
CA GLN A 471 -4.86 2.81 -35.17
C GLN A 471 -4.22 1.42 -35.31
N TYR A 472 -4.30 0.60 -34.26
CA TYR A 472 -3.70 -0.74 -34.22
C TYR A 472 -4.70 -1.86 -34.47
N ALA A 473 -5.91 -1.57 -34.97
CA ALA A 473 -6.93 -2.58 -35.21
C ALA A 473 -6.39 -3.70 -36.12
N ASP A 474 -6.68 -4.94 -35.75
CA ASP A 474 -6.41 -6.09 -36.60
C ASP A 474 -7.34 -5.98 -37.81
N ASN A 475 -6.77 -5.74 -39.00
CA ASN A 475 -7.56 -5.72 -40.21
C ASN A 475 -7.95 -7.17 -40.49
N PHE A 476 -9.16 -7.58 -40.11
CA PHE A 476 -9.79 -8.72 -40.75
C PHE A 476 -10.03 -8.31 -42.20
N GLY A 477 -9.05 -8.59 -43.05
CA GLY A 477 -9.26 -8.58 -44.48
C GLY A 477 -10.43 -9.51 -44.74
N TYR A 478 -11.57 -8.94 -45.15
CA TYR A 478 -12.53 -9.69 -45.93
C TYR A 478 -11.77 -10.18 -47.16
N SER A 479 -11.24 -11.40 -47.07
CA SER A 479 -10.87 -12.17 -48.24
C SER A 479 -12.17 -12.41 -48.98
N ARG A 480 -12.51 -11.49 -49.90
CA ARG A 480 -13.52 -11.76 -50.92
C ARG A 480 -13.00 -12.96 -51.70
N MET A 481 -13.56 -14.14 -51.41
CA MET A 481 -13.61 -15.23 -52.38
C MET A 481 -14.51 -14.82 -53.54
#